data_AF-A0A2B4R8E0-F1
#
_entry.id   AF-A0A2B4R8E0-F1
#
_cell.length_a   1.000
_cell.length_b   1.000
_cell.length_c   1.000
_cell.angle_alpha   90.00
_cell.angle_beta   90.00
_cell.angle_gamma   90.00
#
_symmetry.space_group_name_H-M   'P 1'
#
loop_
_entity.id
_entity.type
_entity.pdbx_description
1 polymer ?
#
loop_
_entity_poly.entity_id
_entity_poly.type
_entity_poly.pdbx_seq_one_letter_code
_entity_poly.pdbx_strand_id
1 'polypeptide(L)'
;MDIAILADVSKSMTREQRSDQIKLIKELVEKKGVSSSGNHFAFMTFAKEVIIESNFNDHSYHEADNLKDLVQTKSRVVPKFWGTRTDLAMDIAAKELFTKEGGDRSDAKNVLIMFTDGRPVKTKWDKRPDVPFEDFLRALESKGVSVIVVAVGKEAFQEKSTMSKIAGEPKGELLLYPNLDDLSGYLDDIVEATCVIDGGYTEWSESACSVSCGRGKKTMTRTCTNPPPFNGGKDCSELGPAKKTVSCNLQRCR
;
A
#
# COMPACT_ATOMS: atom_id res chain seq x y z
N MET A 1 -4.41 -6.20 -9.96
CA MET A 1 -4.26 -5.32 -8.78
C MET A 1 -4.81 -3.97 -9.14
N ASP A 2 -5.28 -3.21 -8.15
CA ASP A 2 -5.65 -1.81 -8.33
C ASP A 2 -4.62 -0.95 -7.59
N ILE A 3 -3.84 -0.19 -8.36
CA ILE A 3 -2.66 0.54 -7.89
C ILE A 3 -2.92 2.04 -7.98
N ALA A 4 -3.11 2.70 -6.83
CA ALA A 4 -3.21 4.15 -6.78
C ALA A 4 -1.81 4.76 -6.63
N ILE A 5 -1.45 5.68 -7.52
CA ILE A 5 -0.20 6.44 -7.43
C ILE A 5 -0.53 7.87 -7.01
N LEU A 6 0.03 8.30 -5.87
CA LEU A 6 -0.07 9.67 -5.37
C LEU A 6 1.27 10.37 -5.59
N ALA A 7 1.32 11.30 -6.53
CA ALA A 7 2.51 12.06 -6.87
C ALA A 7 2.51 13.42 -6.17
N ASP A 8 3.50 13.66 -5.31
CA ASP A 8 3.78 15.00 -4.81
C ASP A 8 4.20 15.89 -5.98
N VAL A 9 3.56 17.04 -6.11
CA VAL A 9 3.92 18.05 -7.11
C VAL A 9 4.21 19.39 -6.45
N SER A 10 4.40 19.39 -5.12
CA SER A 10 4.55 20.57 -4.29
C SER A 10 5.68 21.49 -4.77
N LYS A 11 5.54 22.75 -4.38
CA LYS A 11 6.42 23.83 -4.84
C LYS A 11 7.82 23.75 -4.21
N SER A 12 8.00 22.98 -3.12
CA SER A 12 9.30 22.68 -2.53
C SER A 12 10.16 21.80 -3.44
N MET A 13 9.52 20.93 -4.23
CA MET A 13 10.24 20.02 -5.12
C MET A 13 11.02 20.78 -6.19
N THR A 14 12.31 20.48 -6.26
CA THR A 14 13.20 20.93 -7.35
C THR A 14 12.75 20.35 -8.70
N ARG A 15 13.29 20.90 -9.79
CA ARG A 15 13.04 20.36 -11.14
C ARG A 15 13.59 18.93 -11.29
N GLU A 16 14.72 18.66 -10.66
CA GLU A 16 15.38 17.35 -10.67
C GLU A 16 14.55 16.30 -9.94
N GLN A 17 14.19 16.53 -8.67
CA GLN A 17 13.32 15.62 -7.90
C GLN A 17 12.01 15.31 -8.63
N ARG A 18 11.40 16.30 -9.27
CA ARG A 18 10.18 16.11 -10.06
C ARG A 18 10.43 15.27 -11.32
N SER A 19 11.56 15.49 -12.01
CA SER A 19 11.95 14.68 -13.16
C SER A 19 12.20 13.22 -12.74
N ASP A 20 12.87 13.03 -11.60
CA ASP A 20 13.20 11.72 -11.04
C ASP A 20 11.95 10.95 -10.65
N GLN A 21 11.02 11.60 -9.94
CA GLN A 21 9.73 11.03 -9.60
C GLN A 21 8.96 10.60 -10.86
N ILE A 22 8.88 11.47 -11.88
CA ILE A 22 8.19 11.14 -13.14
C ILE A 22 8.83 9.92 -13.80
N LYS A 23 10.16 9.87 -13.85
CA LYS A 23 10.90 8.75 -14.44
C LYS A 23 10.58 7.46 -13.68
N LEU A 24 10.67 7.49 -12.35
CA LEU A 24 10.41 6.35 -11.48
C LEU A 24 8.98 5.82 -11.64
N ILE A 25 7.97 6.71 -11.65
CA ILE A 25 6.58 6.32 -11.86
C ILE A 25 6.37 5.68 -13.24
N LYS A 26 6.94 6.26 -14.30
CA LYS A 26 6.79 5.73 -15.67
C LYS A 26 7.41 4.35 -15.83
N GLU A 27 8.59 4.13 -15.28
CA GLU A 27 9.26 2.82 -15.28
C GLU A 27 8.51 1.80 -14.42
N LEU A 28 7.93 2.23 -13.30
CA LEU A 28 7.06 1.38 -12.48
C LEU A 28 5.82 0.93 -13.27
N VAL A 29 5.14 1.85 -13.97
CA VAL A 29 3.97 1.53 -14.81
C VAL A 29 4.35 0.52 -15.89
N GLU A 30 5.49 0.72 -16.56
CA GLU A 30 6.01 -0.21 -17.57
C GLU A 30 6.27 -1.60 -16.96
N LYS A 31 6.98 -1.65 -15.83
CA LYS A 31 7.41 -2.90 -15.20
C LYS A 31 6.28 -3.69 -14.55
N LYS A 32 5.30 -3.01 -13.94
CA LYS A 32 4.10 -3.66 -13.37
C LYS A 32 3.11 -4.08 -14.44
N GLY A 33 3.10 -3.37 -15.57
CA GLY A 33 2.17 -3.59 -16.67
C GLY A 33 0.76 -3.12 -16.31
N VAL A 34 0.18 -2.29 -17.16
CA VAL A 34 -1.21 -1.83 -17.07
C VAL A 34 -2.02 -2.45 -18.21
N SER A 35 -3.24 -2.92 -17.92
CA SER A 35 -4.16 -3.45 -18.94
C SER A 35 -5.58 -3.57 -18.39
N SER A 36 -6.56 -3.61 -19.30
CA SER A 36 -7.98 -3.71 -18.93
C SER A 36 -8.35 -5.02 -18.20
N SER A 37 -7.62 -6.11 -18.45
CA SER A 37 -7.81 -7.39 -17.78
C SER A 37 -6.81 -7.65 -16.64
N GLY A 38 -5.81 -6.78 -16.48
CA GLY A 38 -4.68 -6.97 -15.56
C GLY A 38 -4.70 -5.97 -14.42
N ASN A 39 -3.61 -5.20 -14.28
CA ASN A 39 -3.53 -4.15 -13.27
C ASN A 39 -4.21 -2.88 -13.77
N HIS A 40 -5.04 -2.29 -12.92
CA HIS A 40 -5.60 -0.96 -13.15
C HIS A 40 -4.83 0.04 -12.29
N PHE A 41 -4.66 1.25 -12.83
CA PHE A 41 -3.97 2.32 -12.14
C PHE A 41 -4.89 3.52 -11.98
N ALA A 42 -4.85 4.12 -10.80
CA ALA A 42 -5.40 5.45 -10.56
C ALA A 42 -4.23 6.40 -10.30
N PHE A 43 -4.37 7.66 -10.72
CA PHE A 43 -3.31 8.65 -10.57
C PHE A 43 -3.85 9.92 -9.92
N MET A 44 -3.18 10.35 -8.86
CA MET A 44 -3.46 11.58 -8.14
C MET A 44 -2.21 12.43 -8.08
N THR A 45 -2.37 13.75 -8.22
CA THR A 45 -1.33 14.71 -7.86
C THR A 45 -1.74 15.44 -6.60
N PHE A 46 -0.77 15.77 -5.75
CA PHE A 46 -1.05 16.52 -4.54
C PHE A 46 0.03 17.55 -4.21
N ALA A 47 -0.44 18.65 -3.62
CA ALA A 47 0.34 19.70 -3.00
C ALA A 47 -0.55 20.34 -1.93
N LYS A 48 -0.78 21.65 -1.96
CA LYS A 48 -1.84 22.27 -1.14
C LYS A 48 -3.23 21.74 -1.53
N GLU A 49 -3.46 21.54 -2.82
CA GLU A 49 -4.67 20.93 -3.36
C GLU A 49 -4.36 19.50 -3.79
N VAL A 50 -5.38 18.65 -3.78
CA VAL A 50 -5.33 17.26 -4.23
C VAL A 50 -6.20 17.13 -5.47
N ILE A 51 -5.68 16.53 -6.53
CA ILE A 51 -6.38 16.36 -7.80
C ILE A 51 -6.35 14.88 -8.16
N ILE A 52 -7.54 14.30 -8.36
CA ILE A 52 -7.68 12.99 -9.00
C ILE A 52 -7.54 13.22 -10.50
N GLU A 53 -6.40 12.80 -11.05
CA GLU A 53 -6.11 12.95 -12.48
C GLU A 53 -6.75 11.80 -13.27
N SER A 54 -6.83 10.62 -12.68
CA SER A 54 -7.59 9.46 -13.17
C SER A 54 -7.98 8.52 -12.03
N ASN A 55 -9.07 7.77 -12.22
CA ASN A 55 -9.48 6.68 -11.33
C ASN A 55 -9.37 5.32 -12.07
N PHE A 56 -9.65 4.21 -11.38
CA PHE A 56 -9.49 2.87 -11.94
C PHE A 56 -10.48 2.57 -13.09
N ASN A 57 -11.63 3.25 -13.10
CA ASN A 57 -12.66 3.16 -14.14
C ASN A 57 -12.32 3.96 -15.42
N ASP A 58 -11.24 4.74 -15.45
CA ASP A 58 -10.84 5.45 -16.66
C ASP A 58 -10.10 4.52 -17.61
N HIS A 59 -10.87 3.87 -18.48
CA HIS A 59 -10.38 2.87 -19.43
C HIS A 59 -9.32 3.43 -20.39
N SER A 60 -9.26 4.75 -20.62
CA SER A 60 -8.22 5.35 -21.47
C SER A 60 -6.82 5.14 -20.88
N TYR A 61 -6.72 5.01 -19.56
CA TYR A 61 -5.46 4.80 -18.85
C TYR A 61 -5.18 3.32 -18.53
N HIS A 62 -5.96 2.40 -19.10
CA HIS A 62 -5.60 0.98 -19.15
C HIS A 62 -4.54 0.70 -20.23
N GLU A 63 -4.13 1.73 -20.97
CA GLU A 63 -3.05 1.74 -21.97
C GLU A 63 -1.81 2.41 -21.36
N ALA A 64 -0.65 1.74 -21.42
CA ALA A 64 0.57 2.19 -20.76
C ALA A 64 1.04 3.57 -21.23
N ASP A 65 0.99 3.83 -22.53
CA ASP A 65 1.46 5.10 -23.09
C ASP A 65 0.56 6.28 -22.66
N ASN A 66 -0.76 6.09 -22.66
CA ASN A 66 -1.70 7.12 -22.19
C ASN A 66 -1.48 7.46 -20.71
N LEU A 67 -1.27 6.44 -19.87
CA LEU A 67 -1.00 6.65 -18.43
C LEU A 67 0.35 7.33 -18.21
N LYS A 68 1.41 6.90 -18.92
CA LYS A 68 2.74 7.52 -18.88
C LYS A 68 2.70 9.00 -19.33
N ASP A 69 1.88 9.33 -20.32
CA ASP A 69 1.69 10.70 -20.79
C ASP A 69 0.90 11.57 -19.80
N LEU A 70 -0.11 10.99 -19.14
CA LEU A 70 -0.82 11.64 -18.03
C LEU A 70 0.16 11.98 -16.89
N VAL A 71 0.93 10.98 -16.42
CA VAL A 71 1.95 11.16 -15.38
C VAL A 71 2.93 12.25 -15.79
N GLN A 72 3.43 12.21 -17.02
CA GLN A 72 4.40 13.18 -17.54
C GLN A 72 3.84 14.61 -17.53
N THR A 73 2.57 14.76 -17.92
CA THR A 73 1.93 16.07 -18.10
C THR A 73 1.52 16.66 -16.75
N LYS A 74 0.85 15.88 -15.91
CA LYS A 74 0.27 16.37 -14.66
C LYS A 74 1.30 16.55 -13.56
N SER A 75 2.31 15.66 -13.47
CA SER A 75 3.40 15.82 -12.50
C SER A 75 4.30 17.03 -12.78
N ARG A 76 4.31 17.55 -14.02
CA ARG A 76 5.06 18.76 -14.39
C ARG A 76 4.40 20.07 -13.95
N VAL A 77 3.13 20.03 -13.56
CA VAL A 77 2.41 21.22 -13.13
C VAL A 77 2.99 21.71 -11.81
N VAL A 78 3.37 22.98 -11.75
CA VAL A 78 3.85 23.62 -10.52
C VAL A 78 2.68 24.38 -9.88
N PRO A 79 2.24 23.98 -8.67
CA PRO A 79 1.13 24.63 -7.98
C PRO A 79 1.42 26.12 -7.70
N LYS A 80 0.35 26.93 -7.77
CA LYS A 80 0.43 28.37 -7.46
C LYS A 80 0.80 28.63 -6.00
N PHE A 81 0.23 27.84 -5.08
CA PHE A 81 0.35 28.03 -3.64
C PHE A 81 1.25 26.98 -3.00
N TRP A 82 1.97 27.38 -1.95
CA TRP A 82 2.77 26.48 -1.13
C TRP A 82 1.89 25.58 -0.26
N GLY A 83 2.35 24.36 -0.05
CA GLY A 83 1.72 23.36 0.81
C GLY A 83 1.86 21.95 0.23
N THR A 84 1.83 20.97 1.12
CA THR A 84 1.91 19.54 0.85
C THR A 84 0.95 18.84 1.81
N ARG A 85 -0.31 18.70 1.39
CA ARG A 85 -1.44 18.12 2.15
C ARG A 85 -1.51 16.61 1.93
N THR A 86 -0.47 15.92 2.38
CA THR A 86 -0.38 14.46 2.36
C THR A 86 -1.56 13.80 3.06
N ASP A 87 -2.01 14.39 4.16
CA ASP A 87 -3.18 13.95 4.91
C ASP A 87 -4.45 13.93 4.06
N LEU A 88 -4.70 14.98 3.26
CA LEU A 88 -5.83 15.00 2.31
C LEU A 88 -5.63 14.03 1.16
N ALA A 89 -4.41 13.88 0.65
CA ALA A 89 -4.13 12.97 -0.45
C ALA A 89 -4.48 11.52 -0.07
N MET A 90 -4.04 11.09 1.10
CA MET A 90 -4.32 9.75 1.64
C MET A 90 -5.82 9.56 1.94
N ASP A 91 -6.47 10.55 2.55
CA ASP A 91 -7.91 10.50 2.87
C ASP A 91 -8.79 10.44 1.60
N ILE A 92 -8.48 11.27 0.60
CA ILE A 92 -9.19 11.29 -0.69
C ILE A 92 -8.97 9.99 -1.45
N ALA A 93 -7.76 9.42 -1.45
CA ALA A 93 -7.52 8.13 -2.08
C ALA A 93 -8.42 7.03 -1.47
N ALA A 94 -8.54 6.99 -0.14
CA ALA A 94 -9.41 6.04 0.54
C ALA A 94 -10.90 6.25 0.22
N LYS A 95 -11.36 7.50 0.16
CA LYS A 95 -12.77 7.87 -0.01
C LYS A 95 -13.26 7.85 -1.44
N GLU A 96 -12.39 8.11 -2.40
CA GLU A 96 -12.76 8.30 -3.80
C GLU A 96 -12.20 7.19 -4.70
N LEU A 97 -10.91 6.83 -4.58
CA LEU A 97 -10.30 5.84 -5.48
C LEU A 97 -10.64 4.40 -5.09
N PHE A 98 -10.39 4.01 -3.84
CA PHE A 98 -10.65 2.65 -3.34
C PHE A 98 -12.13 2.47 -2.98
N THR A 99 -13.00 2.74 -3.96
CA THR A 99 -14.44 2.57 -3.88
C THR A 99 -14.96 1.95 -5.17
N LYS A 100 -16.16 1.37 -5.12
CA LYS A 100 -16.81 0.84 -6.32
C LYS A 100 -16.99 1.92 -7.39
N GLU A 101 -17.30 3.15 -6.96
CA GLU A 101 -17.45 4.32 -7.83
C GLU A 101 -16.12 4.74 -8.46
N GLY A 102 -15.03 4.65 -7.70
CA GLY A 102 -13.65 4.87 -8.16
C GLY A 102 -13.12 3.76 -9.09
N GLY A 103 -13.80 2.62 -9.15
CA GLY A 103 -13.47 1.48 -10.00
C GLY A 103 -12.68 0.37 -9.31
N ASP A 104 -12.59 0.43 -7.98
CA ASP A 104 -11.96 -0.62 -7.16
C ASP A 104 -12.68 -1.95 -7.35
N ARG A 105 -11.93 -2.98 -7.73
CA ARG A 105 -12.44 -4.32 -7.99
C ARG A 105 -12.38 -5.13 -6.70
N SER A 106 -13.51 -5.74 -6.35
CA SER A 106 -13.63 -6.50 -5.10
C SER A 106 -12.68 -7.70 -4.95
N ASP A 107 -12.16 -8.22 -6.06
CA ASP A 107 -11.21 -9.33 -6.12
C ASP A 107 -9.75 -8.87 -6.34
N ALA A 108 -9.51 -7.57 -6.54
CA ALA A 108 -8.17 -7.03 -6.71
C ALA A 108 -7.45 -6.89 -5.36
N LYS A 109 -6.12 -7.07 -5.40
CA LYS A 109 -5.23 -6.56 -4.36
C LYS A 109 -5.04 -5.07 -4.56
N ASN A 110 -5.16 -4.32 -3.48
CA ASN A 110 -5.14 -2.87 -3.49
C ASN A 110 -3.83 -2.33 -2.95
N VAL A 111 -3.19 -1.45 -3.71
CA VAL A 111 -1.91 -0.87 -3.34
C VAL A 111 -1.96 0.64 -3.57
N LEU A 112 -1.52 1.40 -2.57
CA LEU A 112 -1.31 2.84 -2.67
C LEU A 112 0.18 3.10 -2.62
N ILE A 113 0.72 3.76 -3.64
CA ILE A 113 2.12 4.16 -3.73
C ILE A 113 2.18 5.68 -3.74
N MET A 114 2.71 6.27 -2.67
CA MET A 114 2.90 7.71 -2.58
C MET A 114 4.35 8.06 -2.85
N PHE A 115 4.59 8.95 -3.82
CA PHE A 115 5.90 9.55 -4.08
C PHE A 115 5.95 10.95 -3.49
N THR A 116 6.98 11.26 -2.72
CA THR A 116 7.18 12.59 -2.11
C THR A 116 8.67 12.94 -1.95
N ASP A 117 8.99 14.23 -1.85
CA ASP A 117 10.33 14.68 -1.45
C ASP A 117 10.50 14.80 0.08
N GLY A 118 9.41 14.65 0.83
CA GLY A 118 9.44 14.52 2.28
C GLY A 118 8.27 15.19 2.99
N ARG A 119 8.55 16.29 3.70
CA ARG A 119 7.73 16.77 4.81
C ARG A 119 6.33 17.22 4.38
N PRO A 120 5.24 16.78 5.03
CA PRO A 120 3.94 17.40 4.89
C PRO A 120 3.97 18.83 5.43
N VAL A 121 3.47 19.78 4.65
CA VAL A 121 3.46 21.20 5.01
C VAL A 121 2.07 21.79 4.83
N LYS A 122 1.46 22.19 5.93
CA LYS A 122 0.24 23.00 5.93
C LYS A 122 0.57 24.45 6.24
N THR A 123 0.23 25.34 5.31
CA THR A 123 0.44 26.78 5.52
C THR A 123 -0.64 27.36 6.43
N LYS A 124 -0.31 28.43 7.17
CA LYS A 124 -1.25 29.12 8.09
C LYS A 124 -2.54 29.65 7.43
N TRP A 125 -2.54 29.76 6.10
CA TRP A 125 -3.66 30.23 5.29
C TRP A 125 -4.60 29.11 4.87
N ASP A 126 -4.17 27.86 4.96
CA ASP A 126 -5.05 26.71 4.79
C ASP A 126 -5.82 26.47 6.09
N LYS A 127 -7.11 26.81 6.08
CA LYS A 127 -8.01 26.69 7.24
C LYS A 127 -8.76 25.35 7.30
N ARG A 128 -8.57 24.47 6.31
CA ARG A 128 -9.18 23.14 6.33
C ARG A 128 -8.62 22.34 7.52
N PRO A 129 -9.41 21.45 8.14
CA PRO A 129 -8.92 20.61 9.23
C PRO A 129 -7.80 19.69 8.74
N ASP A 130 -6.94 19.28 9.67
CA ASP A 130 -5.98 18.19 9.45
C ASP A 130 -6.71 16.85 9.52
N VAL A 131 -6.29 15.89 8.70
CA VAL A 131 -6.73 14.50 8.84
C VAL A 131 -5.68 13.73 9.64
N PRO A 132 -6.01 13.21 10.84
CA PRO A 132 -5.09 12.37 11.60
C PRO A 132 -4.62 11.17 10.80
N PHE A 133 -3.36 10.77 10.99
CA PHE A 133 -2.78 9.65 10.23
C PHE A 133 -3.53 8.35 10.47
N GLU A 134 -3.94 8.13 11.72
CA GLU A 134 -4.72 6.98 12.16
C GLU A 134 -6.09 6.91 11.50
N ASP A 135 -6.67 8.04 11.08
CA ASP A 135 -8.00 8.06 10.45
C ASP A 135 -7.92 7.56 9.01
N PHE A 136 -7.03 8.12 8.19
CA PHE A 136 -6.89 7.66 6.81
C PHE A 136 -6.27 6.25 6.75
N LEU A 137 -5.35 5.89 7.65
CA LEU A 137 -4.75 4.56 7.67
C LEU A 137 -5.80 3.50 8.00
N ARG A 138 -6.69 3.75 8.97
CA ARG A 138 -7.80 2.85 9.26
C ARG A 138 -8.77 2.71 8.07
N ALA A 139 -9.04 3.82 7.38
CA ALA A 139 -9.90 3.80 6.20
C ALA A 139 -9.29 2.94 5.08
N LEU A 140 -7.99 3.13 4.78
CA LEU A 140 -7.24 2.34 3.80
C LEU A 140 -7.13 0.86 4.21
N GLU A 141 -6.82 0.58 5.47
CA GLU A 141 -6.72 -0.79 5.99
C GLU A 141 -8.05 -1.53 5.88
N SER A 142 -9.18 -0.86 6.19
CA SER A 142 -10.52 -1.47 6.07
C SER A 142 -10.89 -1.87 4.64
N LYS A 143 -10.17 -1.33 3.64
CA LYS A 143 -10.31 -1.61 2.21
C LYS A 143 -9.22 -2.53 1.68
N GLY A 144 -8.40 -3.11 2.57
CA GLY A 144 -7.30 -4.00 2.21
C GLY A 144 -6.19 -3.33 1.41
N VAL A 145 -5.99 -2.01 1.59
CA VAL A 145 -4.98 -1.26 0.84
C VAL A 145 -3.62 -1.36 1.52
N SER A 146 -2.63 -1.83 0.78
CA SER A 146 -1.23 -1.82 1.18
C SER A 146 -0.61 -0.46 0.85
N VAL A 147 -0.10 0.25 1.87
CA VAL A 147 0.47 1.58 1.72
C VAL A 147 1.99 1.49 1.57
N ILE A 148 2.51 2.09 0.51
CA ILE A 148 3.94 2.21 0.23
C ILE A 148 4.25 3.70 0.07
N VAL A 149 5.18 4.20 0.87
CA VAL A 149 5.69 5.57 0.76
C VAL A 149 7.09 5.52 0.19
N VAL A 150 7.26 6.10 -1.00
CA VAL A 150 8.54 6.28 -1.67
C VAL A 150 8.96 7.73 -1.48
N ALA A 151 9.96 7.98 -0.64
CA ALA A 151 10.45 9.32 -0.40
C ALA A 151 11.89 9.51 -0.86
N VAL A 152 12.10 10.53 -1.71
CA VAL A 152 13.39 10.75 -2.40
C VAL A 152 13.99 12.10 -2.01
N GLY A 153 15.23 12.08 -1.53
CA GLY A 153 16.00 13.28 -1.21
C GLY A 153 16.37 13.41 0.26
N LYS A 154 17.24 14.38 0.56
CA LYS A 154 17.76 14.60 1.92
C LYS A 154 16.68 14.95 2.94
N GLU A 155 15.65 15.68 2.54
CA GLU A 155 14.54 16.06 3.41
C GLU A 155 13.73 14.84 3.88
N ALA A 156 13.49 13.87 2.99
CA ALA A 156 12.85 12.61 3.33
C ALA A 156 13.60 11.84 4.44
N PHE A 157 14.94 11.84 4.42
CA PHE A 157 15.74 11.21 5.49
C PHE A 157 15.61 11.93 6.83
N GLN A 158 15.54 13.25 6.83
CA GLN A 158 15.34 14.04 8.05
C GLN A 158 13.96 13.80 8.65
N GLU A 159 12.96 13.51 7.81
CA GLU A 159 11.56 13.27 8.20
C GLU A 159 11.19 11.79 8.24
N LYS A 160 12.18 10.87 8.33
CA LYS A 160 11.95 9.41 8.35
C LYS A 160 10.86 8.99 9.34
N SER A 161 10.86 9.54 10.56
CA SER A 161 9.85 9.18 11.57
C SER A 161 8.44 9.59 11.16
N THR A 162 8.29 10.76 10.53
CA THR A 162 7.00 11.24 10.01
C THR A 162 6.55 10.36 8.84
N MET A 163 7.44 10.06 7.91
CA MET A 163 7.14 9.21 6.75
C MET A 163 6.76 7.78 7.15
N SER A 164 7.45 7.22 8.14
CA SER A 164 7.18 5.89 8.70
C SER A 164 5.75 5.81 9.26
N LYS A 165 5.30 6.86 9.95
CA LYS A 165 3.93 6.97 10.44
C LYS A 165 2.91 7.11 9.32
N ILE A 166 3.22 7.87 8.27
CA ILE A 166 2.32 8.02 7.11
C ILE A 166 2.19 6.71 6.33
N ALA A 167 3.29 5.95 6.22
CA ALA A 167 3.30 4.62 5.63
C ALA A 167 2.50 3.60 6.48
N GLY A 168 2.34 3.85 7.78
CA GLY A 168 1.67 2.92 8.68
C GLY A 168 2.52 1.68 8.98
N GLU A 169 3.85 1.84 9.09
CA GLU A 169 4.73 0.74 9.49
C GLU A 169 4.31 0.12 10.84
N PRO A 170 4.42 -1.21 11.02
CA PRO A 170 5.03 -2.17 10.09
C PRO A 170 4.06 -2.80 9.07
N LYS A 171 2.80 -2.31 8.98
CA LYS A 171 1.82 -2.88 8.05
C LYS A 171 1.99 -2.38 6.61
N GLY A 172 2.33 -1.11 6.47
CA GLY A 172 2.81 -0.53 5.21
C GLY A 172 4.34 -0.39 5.20
N GLU A 173 4.86 0.19 4.13
CA GLU A 173 6.29 0.20 3.84
C GLU A 173 6.81 1.61 3.53
N LEU A 174 7.96 1.95 4.08
CA LEU A 174 8.68 3.19 3.78
C LEU A 174 9.98 2.88 3.02
N LEU A 175 10.06 3.34 1.77
CA LEU A 175 11.25 3.27 0.93
C LEU A 175 11.90 4.67 0.86
N LEU A 176 13.13 4.78 1.36
CA LEU A 176 13.89 6.03 1.41
C LEU A 176 15.10 5.99 0.49
N TYR A 177 15.16 6.93 -0.46
CA TYR A 177 16.25 7.04 -1.41
C TYR A 177 16.92 8.42 -1.34
N PRO A 178 18.25 8.50 -1.27
CA PRO A 178 18.94 9.78 -1.12
C PRO A 178 18.84 10.64 -2.39
N ASN A 179 18.76 10.00 -3.55
CA ASN A 179 18.64 10.56 -4.90
C ASN A 179 18.17 9.43 -5.85
N LEU A 180 18.28 9.58 -7.17
CA LEU A 180 17.88 8.59 -8.18
C LEU A 180 19.06 7.94 -8.93
N ASP A 181 20.24 7.86 -8.30
CA ASP A 181 21.46 7.35 -8.95
C ASP A 181 21.36 5.85 -9.30
N ASP A 182 20.60 5.07 -8.52
CA ASP A 182 20.34 3.63 -8.76
C ASP A 182 18.86 3.34 -9.03
N LEU A 183 18.37 3.88 -10.15
CA LEU A 183 16.98 3.71 -10.55
C LEU A 183 16.54 2.24 -10.66
N SER A 184 17.43 1.34 -11.12
CA SER A 184 17.07 -0.07 -11.30
C SER A 184 16.79 -0.74 -9.96
N GLY A 185 17.70 -0.57 -8.98
CA GLY A 185 17.52 -1.13 -7.64
C GLY A 185 16.26 -0.57 -6.96
N TYR A 186 16.02 0.74 -7.08
CA TYR A 186 14.83 1.36 -6.47
C TYR A 186 13.54 0.85 -7.10
N LEU A 187 13.54 0.57 -8.42
CA LEU A 187 12.40 -0.05 -9.07
C LEU A 187 12.18 -1.49 -8.62
N ASP A 188 13.24 -2.28 -8.40
CA ASP A 188 13.12 -3.63 -7.84
C ASP A 188 12.48 -3.60 -6.44
N ASP A 189 12.99 -2.74 -5.56
CA ASP A 189 12.45 -2.57 -4.20
C ASP A 189 10.97 -2.17 -4.21
N ILE A 190 10.58 -1.17 -5.02
CA ILE A 190 9.17 -0.74 -5.12
C ILE A 190 8.30 -1.87 -5.69
N VAL A 191 8.80 -2.60 -6.68
CA VAL A 191 8.07 -3.72 -7.29
C VAL A 191 7.85 -4.84 -6.27
N GLU A 192 8.84 -5.14 -5.44
CA GLU A 192 8.74 -6.11 -4.35
C GLU A 192 7.77 -5.65 -3.27
N ALA A 193 7.82 -4.37 -2.88
CA ALA A 193 6.92 -3.78 -1.90
C ALA A 193 5.44 -3.88 -2.29
N THR A 194 5.12 -3.86 -3.59
CA THR A 194 3.73 -4.04 -4.05
C THR A 194 3.25 -5.51 -4.02
N CYS A 195 4.10 -6.46 -3.64
CA CYS A 195 3.72 -7.86 -3.51
C CYS A 195 2.89 -8.07 -2.22
N VAL A 196 1.58 -8.23 -2.39
CA VAL A 196 0.67 -8.49 -1.26
C VAL A 196 0.51 -10.00 -1.08
N ILE A 197 0.92 -10.51 0.08
CA ILE A 197 0.86 -11.94 0.41
C ILE A 197 -0.15 -12.15 1.53
N ASP A 198 -1.22 -12.88 1.25
CA ASP A 198 -2.16 -13.29 2.30
C ASP A 198 -1.54 -14.37 3.18
N GLY A 199 -1.82 -14.29 4.47
CA GLY A 199 -1.41 -15.26 5.46
C GLY A 199 -2.02 -16.64 5.20
N GLY A 200 -1.19 -17.66 5.24
CA GLY A 200 -1.58 -19.06 5.21
C GLY A 200 -1.25 -19.76 6.52
N TYR A 201 -2.10 -20.70 6.90
CA TYR A 201 -1.83 -21.55 8.04
C TYR A 201 -0.79 -22.62 7.72
N THR A 202 0.08 -22.92 8.69
CA THR A 202 0.87 -24.16 8.68
C THR A 202 -0.04 -25.39 8.72
N GLU A 203 0.54 -26.54 8.39
CA GLU A 203 -0.06 -27.83 8.72
C GLU A 203 -0.39 -27.92 10.22
N TRP A 204 -1.41 -28.72 10.54
CA TRP A 204 -1.82 -28.91 11.93
C TRP A 204 -0.76 -29.67 12.71
N SER A 205 -0.30 -29.08 13.81
CA SER A 205 0.47 -29.76 14.85
C SER A 205 -0.48 -30.36 15.88
N GLU A 206 -0.25 -31.62 16.27
CA GLU A 206 -1.10 -32.35 17.21
C GLU A 206 -0.42 -32.54 18.56
N SER A 207 -1.15 -32.32 19.66
CA SER A 207 -0.70 -32.70 20.99
C SER A 207 -0.86 -34.19 21.24
N ALA A 208 -0.21 -34.69 22.30
CA ALA A 208 -0.56 -35.99 22.87
C ALA A 208 -2.05 -36.05 23.23
N CYS A 209 -2.61 -37.27 23.22
CA CYS A 209 -3.95 -37.52 23.71
C CYS A 209 -3.99 -37.28 25.23
N SER A 210 -5.10 -36.73 25.74
CA SER A 210 -5.28 -36.44 27.17
C SER A 210 -5.26 -37.68 28.07
N VAL A 211 -5.28 -38.86 27.47
CA VAL A 211 -5.27 -40.17 28.12
C VAL A 211 -4.22 -41.06 27.44
N SER A 212 -3.76 -42.10 28.13
CA SER A 212 -2.86 -43.13 27.58
C SER A 212 -3.60 -44.35 27.02
N CYS A 213 -4.90 -44.51 27.33
CA CYS A 213 -5.77 -45.57 26.82
C CYS A 213 -7.23 -45.07 26.73
N GLY A 214 -8.05 -45.71 25.89
CA GLY A 214 -9.46 -45.39 25.74
C GLY A 214 -9.72 -44.08 24.99
N ARG A 215 -10.85 -43.42 25.29
CA ARG A 215 -11.27 -42.17 24.64
C ARG A 215 -10.73 -40.97 25.41
N GLY A 216 -10.07 -40.07 24.69
CA GLY A 216 -9.62 -38.78 25.21
C GLY A 216 -9.80 -37.66 24.19
N LYS A 217 -9.13 -36.56 24.43
CA LYS A 217 -9.08 -35.40 23.52
C LYS A 217 -7.63 -35.03 23.24
N LYS A 218 -7.37 -34.59 22.01
CA LYS A 218 -6.10 -33.96 21.64
C LYS A 218 -6.36 -32.56 21.09
N THR A 219 -5.37 -31.71 21.23
CA THR A 219 -5.42 -30.34 20.71
C THR A 219 -4.65 -30.32 19.40
N MET A 220 -5.25 -29.71 18.38
CA MET A 220 -4.56 -29.37 17.14
C MET A 220 -4.34 -27.86 17.10
N THR A 221 -3.12 -27.45 16.78
CA THR A 221 -2.71 -26.04 16.64
C THR A 221 -2.05 -25.82 15.29
N ARG A 222 -2.19 -24.61 14.73
CA ARG A 222 -1.53 -24.15 13.51
C ARG A 222 -1.18 -22.67 13.65
N THR A 223 -0.17 -22.20 12.94
CA THR A 223 0.27 -20.80 12.98
C THR A 223 0.09 -20.14 11.62
N CYS A 224 -0.25 -18.85 11.59
CA CYS A 224 -0.44 -18.07 10.36
C CYS A 224 0.91 -17.61 9.80
N THR A 225 1.72 -18.58 9.37
CA THR A 225 3.13 -18.37 9.01
C THR A 225 3.55 -19.15 7.77
N ASN A 226 2.60 -19.70 7.00
CA ASN A 226 2.89 -20.47 5.79
C ASN A 226 1.94 -20.13 4.63
N PRO A 227 2.16 -19.01 3.92
CA PRO A 227 3.15 -17.96 4.21
C PRO A 227 2.69 -17.02 5.34
N PRO A 228 3.58 -16.25 5.98
CA PRO A 228 3.14 -15.14 6.84
C PRO A 228 2.49 -14.04 5.98
N PRO A 229 1.47 -13.33 6.49
CA PRO A 229 0.91 -12.19 5.79
C PRO A 229 1.97 -11.10 5.60
N PHE A 230 1.99 -10.46 4.44
CA PHE A 230 2.97 -9.43 4.08
C PHE A 230 2.29 -8.26 3.35
N ASN A 231 2.77 -7.04 3.61
CA ASN A 231 2.33 -5.78 3.02
C ASN A 231 0.80 -5.68 2.87
N GLY A 232 0.09 -5.53 3.99
CA GLY A 232 -1.37 -5.40 3.99
C GLY A 232 -2.16 -6.67 3.61
N GLY A 233 -1.49 -7.79 3.36
CA GLY A 233 -2.14 -9.08 3.11
C GLY A 233 -3.02 -9.54 4.27
N LYS A 234 -4.09 -10.27 3.94
CA LYS A 234 -5.08 -10.71 4.94
C LYS A 234 -4.43 -11.66 5.94
N ASP A 235 -4.82 -11.57 7.22
CA ASP A 235 -4.46 -12.59 8.18
C ASP A 235 -5.30 -13.88 8.00
N CYS A 236 -4.95 -14.92 8.75
CA CYS A 236 -5.64 -16.20 8.65
C CYS A 236 -6.99 -16.25 9.38
N SER A 237 -7.50 -15.14 9.92
CA SER A 237 -8.75 -15.13 10.69
C SER A 237 -9.95 -15.60 9.85
N GLU A 238 -9.97 -15.25 8.56
CA GLU A 238 -10.98 -15.70 7.59
C GLU A 238 -10.87 -17.21 7.27
N LEU A 239 -9.71 -17.84 7.53
CA LEU A 239 -9.47 -19.27 7.27
C LEU A 239 -9.90 -20.18 8.45
N GLY A 240 -10.50 -19.59 9.50
CA GLY A 240 -10.97 -20.29 10.70
C GLY A 240 -9.93 -20.37 11.83
N PRO A 241 -10.21 -21.03 12.96
CA PRO A 241 -9.42 -20.88 14.17
C PRO A 241 -8.00 -21.49 14.07
N ALA A 242 -7.05 -20.89 14.79
CA ALA A 242 -5.67 -21.39 14.92
C ALA A 242 -5.54 -22.62 15.84
N LYS A 243 -6.59 -22.92 16.62
CA LYS A 243 -6.61 -24.03 17.60
C LYS A 243 -7.96 -24.72 17.59
N LYS A 244 -7.97 -26.04 17.60
CA LYS A 244 -9.17 -26.86 17.78
C LYS A 244 -8.90 -28.07 18.66
N THR A 245 -9.94 -28.60 19.30
CA THR A 245 -9.86 -29.83 20.10
C THR A 245 -10.65 -30.92 19.39
N VAL A 246 -10.03 -32.08 19.22
CA VAL A 246 -10.64 -33.25 18.56
C VAL A 246 -10.53 -34.48 19.46
N SER A 247 -11.43 -35.43 19.29
CA SER A 247 -11.38 -36.70 20.02
C SER A 247 -10.19 -37.55 19.55
N CYS A 248 -9.56 -38.27 20.47
CA CYS A 248 -8.57 -39.31 20.18
C CYS A 248 -9.01 -40.62 20.85
N ASN A 249 -8.86 -41.72 20.12
CA ASN A 249 -9.21 -43.05 20.59
C ASN A 249 -7.96 -43.92 20.57
N LEU A 250 -7.45 -44.22 21.76
CA LEU A 250 -6.32 -45.12 21.96
C LEU A 250 -6.79 -46.54 22.25
N GLN A 251 -5.83 -47.46 22.40
CA GLN A 251 -6.09 -48.85 22.79
C GLN A 251 -6.97 -48.92 24.05
N ARG A 252 -7.79 -49.96 24.17
CA ARG A 252 -8.63 -50.16 25.37
C ARG A 252 -7.76 -50.21 26.63
N CYS A 253 -8.26 -49.61 27.71
CA CYS A 253 -7.64 -49.73 29.02
C CYS A 253 -7.70 -51.18 29.50
N ARG A 254 -6.62 -51.63 30.15
CA ARG A 254 -6.48 -52.97 30.72
C ARG A 254 -6.96 -53.00 32.17
#